data_AF-A0A6G5A424-F1
#
_entry.id   AF-A0A6G5A424-F1
#
_cell.length_a   1.000
_cell.length_b   1.000
_cell.length_c   1.000
_cell.angle_alpha   90.00
_cell.angle_beta   90.00
_cell.angle_gamma   90.00
#
_symmetry.space_group_name_H-M   'P 1'
#
loop_
_entity.id
_entity.type
_entity.pdbx_description
1 polymer ?
#
loop_
_entity_poly.entity_id
_entity_poly.type
_entity_poly.pdbx_seq_one_letter_code
_entity_poly.pdbx_strand_id
1 'polypeptide(L)'
;MRRRGKRDQLQSFLSLRIIDTPFFFLLLLIWCRGGTEIAAIYIIYGHADISRAARVKVAKLLRHPQYDDKSLFNDIAVLLVEKPFQYGLEVQPICFPTKPLNAYNKNAVIAGWGKLSEFGNTSDYLQFTIVKIQPNEVCQKIYLDSYRSDKTYCAFRNNTSPCFGDSGSPLFLLTSKMLYVQVGIVSHGFSCESPVVYAKVESFIDWVGNATRSLKGYRDLARR
;
A
#
# COMPACT_ATOMS: atom_id res chain seq x y z
N MET A 1 5.41 -12.52 -42.67
CA MET A 1 5.28 -13.35 -41.44
C MET A 1 5.35 -12.46 -40.20
N ARG A 2 4.27 -12.43 -39.41
CA ARG A 2 4.06 -11.52 -38.27
C ARG A 2 5.02 -11.81 -37.10
N ARG A 3 5.74 -10.78 -36.65
CA ARG A 3 6.45 -10.75 -35.36
C ARG A 3 5.41 -10.68 -34.21
N ARG A 4 5.34 -11.69 -33.36
CA ARG A 4 4.62 -11.61 -32.07
C ARG A 4 5.50 -10.84 -31.08
N GLY A 5 5.12 -9.61 -30.78
CA GLY A 5 5.68 -8.85 -29.66
C GLY A 5 5.23 -9.47 -28.35
N LYS A 6 6.18 -9.85 -27.49
CA LYS A 6 5.92 -10.13 -26.08
C LYS A 6 5.63 -8.79 -25.40
N ARG A 7 4.42 -8.64 -24.88
CA ARG A 7 4.06 -7.57 -23.94
C ARG A 7 4.55 -8.02 -22.57
N ASP A 8 5.74 -7.59 -22.18
CA ASP A 8 6.18 -7.67 -20.79
C ASP A 8 5.57 -6.48 -20.04
N GLN A 9 4.29 -6.60 -19.67
CA GLN A 9 3.67 -5.74 -18.67
C GLN A 9 3.66 -6.49 -17.34
N LEU A 10 4.63 -6.19 -16.48
CA LEU A 10 4.48 -6.45 -15.05
C LEU A 10 3.34 -5.58 -14.53
N GLN A 11 2.13 -6.13 -14.49
CA GLN A 11 1.02 -5.59 -13.71
C GLN A 11 1.23 -6.04 -12.27
N SER A 12 1.90 -5.21 -11.46
CA SER A 12 1.77 -5.33 -10.02
C SER A 12 0.38 -4.85 -9.64
N PHE A 13 -0.51 -5.80 -9.33
CA PHE A 13 -1.80 -5.50 -8.71
C PHE A 13 -1.52 -4.87 -7.34
N LEU A 14 -2.11 -3.72 -7.13
CA LEU A 14 -1.82 -2.84 -6.00
C LEU A 14 -3.11 -2.12 -5.66
N SER A 15 -3.58 -2.26 -4.42
CA SER A 15 -4.71 -1.49 -3.90
C SER A 15 -4.22 -0.17 -3.33
N LEU A 16 -4.54 0.95 -3.97
CA LEU A 16 -3.83 2.22 -3.79
C LEU A 16 -4.74 3.37 -3.34
N ARG A 17 -4.14 4.37 -2.69
CA ARG A 17 -4.89 5.39 -1.95
C ARG A 17 -4.34 6.82 -2.04
N ILE A 18 -5.25 7.76 -2.30
CA ILE A 18 -5.01 9.21 -2.42
C ILE A 18 -4.87 9.84 -1.01
N ILE A 19 -3.78 10.56 -0.77
CA ILE A 19 -3.65 11.52 0.36
C ILE A 19 -4.32 12.83 -0.08
N ASP A 20 -4.95 13.57 0.84
CA ASP A 20 -5.77 14.80 0.70
C ASP A 20 -5.08 16.01 0.00
N THR A 21 -4.48 15.72 -1.14
CA THR A 21 -3.73 16.60 -2.00
C THR A 21 -3.87 16.00 -3.40
N PRO A 22 -4.23 16.77 -4.43
CA PRO A 22 -4.69 16.25 -5.73
C PRO A 22 -3.70 15.36 -6.52
N PHE A 23 -2.51 15.07 -6.00
CA PHE A 23 -1.39 14.49 -6.74
C PHE A 23 -0.58 13.41 -5.99
N PHE A 24 -0.88 13.08 -4.73
CA PHE A 24 0.02 12.27 -3.89
C PHE A 24 -0.60 10.98 -3.37
N PHE A 25 0.19 9.90 -3.41
CA PHE A 25 -0.12 8.60 -2.82
C PHE A 25 0.92 8.20 -1.80
N LEU A 26 0.45 7.47 -0.79
CA LEU A 26 1.30 6.57 -0.01
C LEU A 26 1.24 5.19 -0.64
N LEU A 27 2.39 4.57 -0.87
CA LEU A 27 2.47 3.25 -1.48
C LEU A 27 3.67 2.49 -0.92
N LEU A 28 3.51 1.20 -0.67
CA LEU A 28 4.62 0.26 -0.50
C LEU A 28 4.62 -0.64 -1.71
N LEU A 29 5.78 -0.82 -2.34
CA LEU A 29 6.11 -2.09 -2.97
C LEU A 29 7.59 -2.13 -3.17
N ILE A 30 8.27 -3.01 -2.46
CA ILE A 30 9.50 -3.62 -2.97
C ILE A 30 9.50 -5.10 -2.64
N TRP A 31 8.81 -5.85 -3.48
CA TRP A 31 9.28 -7.17 -3.87
C TRP A 31 9.54 -7.15 -5.39
N CYS A 32 10.38 -6.21 -5.83
CA CYS A 32 11.02 -6.32 -7.15
C CYS A 32 12.37 -7.02 -6.96
N ARG A 33 12.33 -8.34 -6.82
CA ARG A 33 13.55 -9.15 -6.84
C ARG A 33 14.03 -9.25 -8.29
N GLY A 34 14.97 -8.39 -8.68
CA GLY A 34 15.66 -8.46 -9.96
C GLY A 34 15.67 -7.13 -10.72
N GLY A 35 16.86 -6.72 -11.16
CA GLY A 35 17.16 -5.49 -11.90
C GLY A 35 16.53 -5.41 -13.30
N THR A 36 15.21 -5.56 -13.36
CA THR A 36 14.40 -5.24 -14.54
C THR A 36 14.08 -3.76 -14.49
N GLU A 37 14.40 -3.04 -15.56
CA GLU A 37 13.96 -1.66 -15.73
C GLU A 37 12.42 -1.64 -15.77
N ILE A 38 11.80 -1.09 -14.73
CA ILE A 38 10.36 -0.88 -14.70
C ILE A 38 10.04 0.23 -15.71
N ALA A 39 9.50 -0.15 -16.87
CA ALA A 39 9.21 0.79 -17.96
C ALA A 39 8.18 1.88 -17.56
N ALA A 40 7.20 1.53 -16.71
CA ALA A 40 6.24 2.46 -16.14
C ALA A 40 5.48 1.83 -14.97
N ILE A 41 5.05 2.66 -14.01
CA ILE A 41 4.15 2.25 -12.92
C ILE A 41 2.81 2.97 -13.13
N TYR A 42 1.70 2.25 -12.95
CA TYR A 42 0.34 2.79 -13.02
C TYR A 42 -0.39 2.56 -11.70
N ILE A 43 -1.21 3.54 -11.33
CA ILE A 43 -2.17 3.45 -10.23
C ILE A 43 -3.53 3.14 -10.84
N ILE A 44 -4.18 2.10 -10.34
CA ILE A 44 -5.55 1.72 -10.69
C ILE A 44 -6.48 2.24 -9.59
N TYR A 45 -7.56 2.94 -9.96
CA TYR A 45 -8.43 3.60 -8.98
C TYR A 45 -9.86 3.80 -9.48
N GLY A 46 -10.76 4.11 -8.54
CA GLY A 46 -12.09 4.65 -8.84
C GLY A 46 -13.14 3.66 -9.30
N HIS A 47 -12.92 2.35 -9.12
CA HIS A 47 -13.96 1.35 -9.35
C HIS A 47 -13.61 0.03 -8.64
N ALA A 48 -14.61 -0.75 -8.24
CA ALA A 48 -14.39 -2.06 -7.59
C ALA A 48 -14.01 -3.17 -8.58
N ASP A 49 -14.60 -3.17 -9.78
CA ASP A 49 -14.16 -4.01 -10.91
C ASP A 49 -12.96 -3.37 -11.61
N ILE A 50 -11.84 -4.08 -11.62
CA ILE A 50 -10.55 -3.63 -12.17
C ILE A 50 -10.60 -3.36 -13.69
N SER A 51 -11.52 -4.00 -14.41
CA SER A 51 -11.69 -3.80 -15.85
C SER A 51 -12.29 -2.43 -16.17
N ARG A 52 -13.07 -1.87 -15.24
CA ARG A 52 -13.74 -0.57 -15.32
C ARG A 52 -12.98 0.55 -14.61
N ALA A 53 -11.94 0.22 -13.84
CA ALA A 53 -11.17 1.17 -13.08
C ALA A 53 -10.33 2.10 -13.96
N ALA A 54 -10.18 3.35 -13.52
CA ALA A 54 -9.31 4.32 -14.15
C ALA A 54 -7.84 3.97 -13.90
N ARG A 55 -6.95 4.42 -14.79
CA ARG A 55 -5.51 4.25 -14.68
C ARG A 55 -4.82 5.61 -14.77
N VAL A 56 -3.82 5.83 -13.91
CA VAL A 56 -2.96 7.00 -14.00
C VAL A 56 -1.50 6.61 -13.83
N LYS A 57 -0.65 7.21 -14.66
CA LYS A 57 0.78 6.93 -14.65
C LYS A 57 1.46 7.65 -13.49
N VAL A 58 2.40 6.96 -12.86
CA VAL A 58 3.29 7.50 -11.83
C VAL A 58 4.40 8.28 -12.51
N ALA A 59 4.50 9.56 -12.16
CA ALA A 59 5.57 10.45 -12.61
C ALA A 59 6.86 10.21 -11.82
N LYS A 60 6.74 9.98 -10.51
CA LYS A 60 7.89 9.79 -9.63
C LYS A 60 7.55 8.90 -8.45
N LEU A 61 8.48 8.02 -8.10
CA LEU A 61 8.46 7.20 -6.88
C LEU A 61 9.55 7.71 -5.95
N LEU A 62 9.17 8.08 -4.73
CA LEU A 62 10.11 8.44 -3.68
C LEU A 62 10.04 7.41 -2.56
N ARG A 63 10.99 6.48 -2.58
CA ARG A 63 11.18 5.47 -1.53
C ARG A 63 11.77 6.09 -0.27
N HIS A 64 11.43 5.54 0.89
CA HIS A 64 12.08 5.90 2.13
C HIS A 64 13.60 5.70 2.02
N PRO A 65 14.42 6.72 2.35
CA PRO A 65 15.86 6.66 2.13
C PRO A 65 16.55 5.57 2.96
N GLN A 66 15.94 5.17 4.07
CA GLN A 66 16.41 4.09 4.95
C GLN A 66 15.67 2.77 4.74
N TYR A 67 14.97 2.60 3.62
CA TYR A 67 14.41 1.29 3.28
C TYR A 67 15.52 0.26 3.09
N ASP A 68 15.35 -0.93 3.66
CA ASP A 68 16.32 -2.02 3.60
C ASP A 68 15.67 -3.32 3.11
N ASP A 69 16.16 -3.86 1.98
CA ASP A 69 15.60 -5.03 1.31
C ASP A 69 15.76 -6.34 2.11
N LYS A 70 16.67 -6.39 3.09
CA LYS A 70 16.92 -7.60 3.88
C LYS A 70 15.97 -7.70 5.06
N SER A 71 15.86 -6.61 5.82
CA SER A 71 15.00 -6.51 7.00
C SER A 71 13.56 -6.12 6.66
N LEU A 72 13.32 -5.56 5.47
CA LEU A 72 12.06 -4.96 5.05
C LEU A 72 11.63 -3.79 5.95
N PHE A 73 12.61 -3.18 6.63
CA PHE A 73 12.37 -2.02 7.47
C PHE A 73 12.17 -0.77 6.63
N ASN A 74 11.31 0.12 7.14
CA ASN A 74 10.95 1.36 6.46
C ASN A 74 10.44 1.12 5.04
N ASP A 75 9.74 -0.01 4.83
CA ASP A 75 8.98 -0.30 3.63
C ASP A 75 7.89 0.77 3.54
N ILE A 76 8.20 1.90 2.89
CA ILE A 76 7.36 3.08 2.62
C ILE A 76 7.86 3.90 1.44
N ALA A 77 6.93 4.28 0.55
CA ALA A 77 7.17 5.17 -0.58
C ALA A 77 6.02 6.18 -0.74
N VAL A 78 6.32 7.31 -1.35
CA VAL A 78 5.34 8.30 -1.81
C VAL A 78 5.39 8.34 -3.33
N LEU A 79 4.22 8.22 -3.99
CA LEU A 79 4.13 8.36 -5.44
C LEU A 79 3.54 9.71 -5.82
N LEU A 80 4.17 10.34 -6.80
CA LEU A 80 3.64 11.47 -7.54
C LEU A 80 3.08 10.97 -8.87
N VAL A 81 1.84 11.33 -9.19
CA VAL A 81 1.21 10.97 -10.47
C VAL A 81 1.32 12.08 -11.51
N GLU A 82 1.31 11.70 -12.79
CA GLU A 82 1.40 12.65 -13.91
C GLU A 82 0.16 13.55 -14.01
N LYS A 83 -1.02 12.99 -13.71
CA LYS A 83 -2.32 13.69 -13.79
C LYS A 83 -3.06 13.61 -12.45
N PRO A 84 -3.82 14.65 -12.05
CA PRO A 84 -4.60 14.61 -10.83
C PRO A 84 -5.73 13.58 -10.92
N PHE A 85 -6.20 13.14 -9.75
CA PHE A 85 -7.43 12.34 -9.66
C PHE A 85 -8.64 13.18 -9.95
N GLN A 86 -9.61 12.54 -10.60
CA GLN A 86 -10.98 13.04 -10.67
C GLN A 86 -11.71 12.57 -9.42
N TYR A 87 -11.82 13.45 -8.42
CA TYR A 87 -12.57 13.16 -7.21
C TYR A 87 -14.06 13.06 -7.50
N GLY A 88 -14.74 12.18 -6.78
CA GLY A 88 -16.16 11.89 -6.95
C GLY A 88 -16.65 10.90 -5.91
N LEU A 89 -17.79 10.26 -6.17
CA LEU A 89 -18.35 9.27 -5.24
C LEU A 89 -17.47 8.02 -5.09
N GLU A 90 -16.81 7.60 -6.17
CA GLU A 90 -15.94 6.41 -6.19
C GLU A 90 -14.47 6.74 -5.87
N VAL A 91 -14.12 8.04 -5.84
CA VAL A 91 -12.75 8.51 -5.65
C VAL A 91 -12.73 9.59 -4.58
N GLN A 92 -12.37 9.19 -3.37
CA GLN A 92 -12.28 10.08 -2.23
C GLN A 92 -10.91 9.95 -1.55
N PRO A 93 -10.38 11.06 -1.01
CA PRO A 93 -9.24 10.97 -0.12
C PRO A 93 -9.68 10.30 1.16
N ILE A 94 -8.72 9.79 1.90
CA ILE A 94 -9.00 9.09 3.15
C ILE A 94 -8.06 9.64 4.22
N CYS A 95 -8.47 9.59 5.48
CA CYS A 95 -7.80 10.35 6.52
C CYS A 95 -6.41 9.79 6.84
N PHE A 96 -5.41 10.66 6.86
CA PHE A 96 -4.05 10.30 7.27
C PHE A 96 -3.88 10.58 8.77
N PRO A 97 -3.20 9.71 9.54
CA PRO A 97 -2.99 9.96 10.95
C PRO A 97 -2.06 11.17 11.13
N THR A 98 -2.46 12.13 11.95
CA THR A 98 -1.65 13.32 12.28
C THR A 98 -0.88 13.17 13.58
N LYS A 99 -1.16 12.11 14.33
CA LYS A 99 -0.52 11.77 15.60
C LYS A 99 -0.55 10.24 15.80
N PRO A 100 0.34 9.69 16.65
CA PRO A 100 0.25 8.31 17.06
C PRO A 100 -1.13 7.98 17.60
N LEU A 101 -1.63 6.79 17.24
CA LEU A 101 -2.94 6.30 17.66
C LEU A 101 -2.78 4.91 18.28
N ASN A 102 -3.54 4.63 19.34
CA ASN A 102 -3.57 3.27 19.89
C ASN A 102 -4.43 2.38 18.97
N ALA A 103 -3.77 1.63 18.08
CA ALA A 103 -4.40 0.75 17.10
C ALA A 103 -4.57 -0.69 17.59
N TYR A 104 -3.84 -1.10 18.62
CA TYR A 104 -3.81 -2.49 19.08
C TYR A 104 -5.17 -2.97 19.57
N ASN A 105 -5.45 -4.26 19.37
CA ASN A 105 -6.70 -4.93 19.69
C ASN A 105 -7.95 -4.40 18.95
N LYS A 106 -7.79 -3.52 17.96
CA LYS A 106 -8.90 -3.03 17.14
C LYS A 106 -9.05 -3.87 15.88
N ASN A 107 -10.30 -3.97 15.43
CA ASN A 107 -10.62 -4.50 14.11
C ASN A 107 -10.27 -3.44 13.06
N ALA A 108 -9.54 -3.87 12.04
CA ALA A 108 -9.12 -3.06 10.92
C ALA A 108 -9.60 -3.71 9.62
N VAL A 109 -9.95 -2.87 8.66
CA VAL A 109 -10.36 -3.29 7.33
C VAL A 109 -9.13 -3.28 6.43
N ILE A 110 -9.02 -4.31 5.60
CA ILE A 110 -8.08 -4.35 4.49
C ILE A 110 -8.85 -4.67 3.22
N ALA A 111 -8.47 -4.03 2.11
CA ALA A 111 -9.09 -4.23 0.82
C ALA A 111 -8.06 -4.29 -0.31
N GLY A 112 -8.26 -5.19 -1.27
CA GLY A 112 -7.39 -5.38 -2.42
C GLY A 112 -7.91 -6.36 -3.47
N TRP A 113 -7.13 -6.51 -4.54
CA TRP A 113 -7.41 -7.38 -5.69
C TRP A 113 -6.41 -8.55 -5.76
N GLY A 114 -5.70 -8.83 -4.65
CA GLY A 114 -4.79 -9.95 -4.56
C GLY A 114 -5.47 -11.30 -4.74
N LYS A 115 -4.68 -12.36 -4.56
CA LYS A 115 -5.19 -13.72 -4.67
C LYS A 115 -6.25 -14.02 -3.60
N LEU A 116 -7.22 -14.85 -3.95
CA LEU A 116 -8.25 -15.33 -3.01
C LEU A 116 -7.75 -16.46 -2.10
N SER A 117 -6.63 -17.08 -2.45
CA SER A 117 -5.94 -18.12 -1.67
C SER A 117 -4.50 -18.25 -2.15
N GLU A 118 -3.63 -18.91 -1.38
CA GLU A 118 -2.19 -19.03 -1.68
C GLU A 118 -1.89 -19.50 -3.11
N PHE A 119 -2.62 -20.52 -3.56
CA PHE A 119 -2.51 -21.09 -4.92
C PHE A 119 -3.67 -20.67 -5.85
N GLY A 120 -4.51 -19.73 -5.42
CA GLY A 120 -5.66 -19.25 -6.18
C GLY A 120 -5.34 -18.16 -7.20
N ASN A 121 -6.39 -17.71 -7.89
CA ASN A 121 -6.34 -16.58 -8.81
C ASN A 121 -6.49 -15.25 -8.06
N THR A 122 -5.98 -14.18 -8.66
CA THR A 122 -6.34 -12.80 -8.29
C THR A 122 -7.80 -12.53 -8.59
N SER A 123 -8.39 -11.57 -7.89
CA SER A 123 -9.78 -11.16 -8.11
C SER A 123 -9.86 -9.96 -9.06
N ASP A 124 -10.79 -9.99 -10.00
CA ASP A 124 -11.13 -8.80 -10.81
C ASP A 124 -11.98 -7.79 -10.01
N TYR A 125 -12.65 -8.25 -8.95
CA TYR A 125 -13.49 -7.43 -8.08
C TYR A 125 -12.81 -7.20 -6.73
N LEU A 126 -12.83 -5.95 -6.26
CA LEU A 126 -12.23 -5.56 -4.99
C LEU A 126 -12.77 -6.43 -3.86
N GLN A 127 -11.87 -7.10 -3.18
CA GLN A 127 -12.18 -7.85 -1.98
C GLN A 127 -11.84 -7.03 -0.76
N PHE A 128 -12.49 -7.34 0.36
CA PHE A 128 -12.11 -6.80 1.65
C PHE A 128 -12.33 -7.84 2.75
N THR A 129 -11.58 -7.69 3.83
CA THR A 129 -11.78 -8.47 5.04
C THR A 129 -11.46 -7.65 6.29
N ILE A 130 -11.82 -8.20 7.45
CA ILE A 130 -11.58 -7.59 8.75
C ILE A 130 -10.53 -8.41 9.48
N VAL A 131 -9.38 -7.80 9.74
CA VAL A 131 -8.31 -8.36 10.57
C VAL A 131 -8.29 -7.66 11.93
N LYS A 132 -7.67 -8.27 12.94
CA LYS A 132 -7.43 -7.62 14.24
C LYS A 132 -5.96 -7.25 14.36
N ILE A 133 -5.66 -6.02 14.77
CA ILE A 133 -4.29 -5.59 15.06
C ILE A 133 -3.85 -6.29 16.35
N GLN A 134 -2.84 -7.15 16.23
CA GLN A 134 -2.37 -8.04 17.27
C GLN A 134 -1.26 -7.40 18.11
N PRO A 135 -1.02 -7.90 19.34
CA PRO A 135 0.20 -7.60 20.08
C PRO A 135 1.46 -7.91 19.26
N ASN A 136 2.51 -7.12 19.48
CA ASN A 136 3.76 -7.22 18.69
C ASN A 136 4.41 -8.60 18.79
N GLU A 137 4.23 -9.27 19.93
CA GLU A 137 4.82 -10.57 20.24
C GLU A 137 4.36 -11.66 19.26
N VAL A 138 3.17 -11.50 18.67
CA VAL A 138 2.63 -12.44 17.68
C VAL A 138 3.53 -12.48 16.44
N CYS A 139 3.81 -11.33 15.84
CA CYS A 139 4.67 -11.26 14.67
C CYS A 139 6.16 -11.33 15.03
N GLN A 140 6.58 -10.83 16.20
CA GLN A 140 7.99 -10.90 16.62
C GLN A 140 8.50 -12.35 16.68
N LYS A 141 7.68 -13.30 17.13
CA LYS A 141 8.03 -14.73 17.18
C LYS A 141 8.13 -15.38 15.80
N ILE A 142 7.42 -14.85 14.82
CA ILE A 142 7.28 -15.42 13.48
C ILE A 142 8.34 -14.84 12.53
N TYR A 143 8.51 -13.52 12.56
CA TYR A 143 9.35 -12.78 11.62
C TYR A 143 10.72 -12.42 12.17
N LEU A 144 10.97 -12.60 13.47
CA LEU A 144 12.26 -12.40 14.12
C LEU A 144 12.88 -11.03 13.76
N ASP A 145 14.00 -11.04 13.03
CA ASP A 145 14.76 -9.85 12.65
C ASP A 145 14.06 -8.99 11.57
N SER A 146 13.02 -9.50 10.91
CA SER A 146 12.20 -8.77 9.93
C SER A 146 10.99 -8.06 10.57
N TYR A 147 10.88 -8.04 11.90
CA TYR A 147 9.84 -7.31 12.62
C TYR A 147 10.40 -6.26 13.57
N ARG A 148 9.80 -5.06 13.56
CA ARG A 148 10.20 -3.95 14.44
C ARG A 148 8.98 -3.20 14.95
N SER A 149 8.67 -3.38 16.22
CA SER A 149 7.42 -2.90 16.84
C SER A 149 7.21 -1.37 16.80
N ASP A 150 8.27 -0.58 16.69
CA ASP A 150 8.19 0.88 16.55
C ASP A 150 7.74 1.31 15.13
N LYS A 151 7.91 0.43 14.13
CA LYS A 151 7.77 0.76 12.70
C LYS A 151 6.78 -0.14 11.97
N THR A 152 6.35 -1.23 12.60
CA THR A 152 5.41 -2.16 12.02
C THR A 152 4.22 -2.44 12.94
N TYR A 153 3.13 -2.85 12.31
CA TYR A 153 1.99 -3.49 12.95
C TYR A 153 1.95 -4.97 12.59
N CYS A 154 1.46 -5.78 13.51
CA CYS A 154 1.02 -7.14 13.26
C CYS A 154 -0.51 -7.14 13.16
N ALA A 155 -1.08 -7.72 12.11
CA ALA A 155 -2.53 -7.93 12.07
C ALA A 155 -2.90 -9.29 11.51
N PHE A 156 -3.91 -9.91 12.13
CA PHE A 156 -4.35 -11.25 11.82
C PHE A 156 -5.78 -11.49 12.32
N ARG A 157 -6.50 -12.38 11.65
CA ARG A 157 -7.71 -13.02 12.17
C ARG A 157 -7.79 -14.42 11.59
N ASN A 158 -8.20 -15.40 12.40
CA ASN A 158 -8.32 -16.79 11.96
C ASN A 158 -9.08 -16.89 10.63
N ASN A 159 -8.49 -17.59 9.67
CA ASN A 159 -9.02 -17.88 8.33
C ASN A 159 -9.22 -16.65 7.42
N THR A 160 -8.63 -15.49 7.73
CA THR A 160 -8.63 -14.33 6.83
C THR A 160 -7.35 -13.50 6.97
N SER A 161 -6.60 -13.33 5.89
CA SER A 161 -5.52 -12.34 5.80
C SER A 161 -5.43 -11.80 4.37
N PRO A 162 -4.69 -10.69 4.16
CA PRO A 162 -4.20 -10.34 2.84
C PRO A 162 -3.39 -11.49 2.26
N CYS A 163 -3.38 -11.57 0.93
CA CYS A 163 -2.71 -12.65 0.21
C CYS A 163 -1.70 -12.08 -0.79
N PHE A 164 -1.05 -12.95 -1.55
CA PHE A 164 -0.11 -12.53 -2.59
C PHE A 164 -0.80 -11.58 -3.58
N GLY A 165 -0.16 -10.45 -3.87
CA GLY A 165 -0.73 -9.38 -4.69
C GLY A 165 -1.45 -8.28 -3.89
N ASP A 166 -1.63 -8.44 -2.58
CA ASP A 166 -2.14 -7.36 -1.72
C ASP A 166 -1.03 -6.52 -1.08
N SER A 167 0.25 -6.78 -1.35
CA SER A 167 1.35 -5.90 -0.91
C SER A 167 1.08 -4.46 -1.30
N GLY A 168 1.36 -3.50 -0.42
CA GLY A 168 1.01 -2.09 -0.65
C GLY A 168 -0.44 -1.72 -0.37
N SER A 169 -1.32 -2.71 -0.12
CA SER A 169 -2.72 -2.44 0.19
C SER A 169 -2.87 -1.77 1.55
N PRO A 170 -3.82 -0.85 1.70
CA PRO A 170 -4.01 -0.11 2.94
C PRO A 170 -4.72 -0.94 4.01
N LEU A 171 -4.34 -0.68 5.26
CA LEU A 171 -5.02 -1.13 6.48
C LEU A 171 -5.68 0.08 7.14
N PHE A 172 -7.01 0.05 7.31
CA PHE A 172 -7.77 1.17 7.83
C PHE A 172 -8.49 0.85 9.15
N LEU A 173 -8.58 1.84 10.04
CA LEU A 173 -9.45 1.81 11.20
C LEU A 173 -10.62 2.76 11.01
N LEU A 174 -11.82 2.32 11.42
CA LEU A 174 -12.96 3.21 11.61
C LEU A 174 -12.82 3.90 12.98
N THR A 175 -12.76 5.22 12.96
CA THR A 175 -12.69 6.04 14.18
C THR A 175 -14.07 6.25 14.79
N SER A 176 -14.13 6.68 16.05
CA SER A 176 -15.38 7.06 16.72
C SER A 176 -16.11 8.22 16.05
N LYS A 177 -15.42 9.00 15.20
CA LYS A 177 -15.99 10.07 14.38
C LYS A 177 -16.53 9.58 13.03
N MET A 178 -16.68 8.26 12.85
CA MET A 178 -17.14 7.65 11.59
C MET A 178 -16.25 7.96 10.38
N LEU A 179 -14.95 8.20 10.63
CA LEU A 179 -13.95 8.40 9.59
C LEU A 179 -13.02 7.19 9.50
N TYR A 180 -12.73 6.74 8.30
CA TYR A 180 -11.68 5.77 8.06
C TYR A 180 -10.31 6.45 8.04
N VAL A 181 -9.38 5.96 8.85
CA VAL A 181 -7.99 6.40 8.91
C VAL A 181 -7.10 5.26 8.47
N GLN A 182 -6.15 5.52 7.57
CA GLN A 182 -5.17 4.51 7.19
C GLN A 182 -4.06 4.46 8.24
N VAL A 183 -3.87 3.30 8.86
CA VAL A 183 -2.91 3.12 9.97
C VAL A 183 -1.78 2.18 9.59
N GLY A 184 -2.00 1.34 8.58
CA GLY A 184 -1.01 0.41 8.09
C GLY A 184 -1.02 0.31 6.58
N ILE A 185 0.02 -0.34 6.07
CA ILE A 185 0.13 -0.73 4.68
C ILE A 185 0.75 -2.13 4.65
N VAL A 186 0.19 -3.07 3.88
CA VAL A 186 0.71 -4.43 3.78
C VAL A 186 2.16 -4.40 3.31
N SER A 187 3.06 -4.96 4.11
CA SER A 187 4.47 -5.14 3.73
C SER A 187 4.70 -6.58 3.30
N HIS A 188 4.71 -7.51 4.26
CA HIS A 188 5.07 -8.90 4.00
C HIS A 188 4.32 -9.89 4.90
N GLY A 189 4.21 -11.11 4.41
CA GLY A 189 3.67 -12.25 5.13
C GLY A 189 4.15 -13.58 4.52
N PHE A 190 4.06 -14.67 5.28
CA PHE A 190 4.50 -16.00 4.81
C PHE A 190 3.43 -16.76 4.01
N SER A 191 2.16 -16.59 4.35
CA SER A 191 1.03 -17.26 3.67
C SER A 191 -0.23 -16.42 3.78
N CYS A 192 -1.29 -16.83 3.08
CA CYS A 192 -2.60 -16.17 3.08
C CYS A 192 -3.50 -16.55 4.27
N GLU A 193 -2.91 -17.23 5.27
CA GLU A 193 -3.58 -17.64 6.51
C GLU A 193 -2.72 -17.36 7.76
N SER A 194 -1.67 -16.55 7.62
CA SER A 194 -0.74 -16.21 8.71
C SER A 194 -0.88 -14.75 9.16
N PRO A 195 -0.39 -14.38 10.35
CA PRO A 195 -0.23 -12.99 10.73
C PRO A 195 0.62 -12.22 9.73
N VAL A 196 0.16 -11.04 9.31
CA VAL A 196 0.82 -10.21 8.30
C VAL A 196 1.45 -8.99 8.97
N VAL A 197 2.61 -8.58 8.45
CA VAL A 197 3.34 -7.38 8.87
C VAL A 197 2.94 -6.20 7.99
N TYR A 198 2.64 -5.08 8.64
CA TYR A 198 2.24 -3.84 7.99
C TYR A 198 3.20 -2.72 8.38
N ALA A 199 3.60 -1.85 7.46
CA ALA A 199 4.30 -0.63 7.85
C ALA A 199 3.35 0.30 8.63
N LYS A 200 3.81 0.81 9.76
CA LYS A 200 3.03 1.67 10.68
C LYS A 200 3.02 3.09 10.18
N VAL A 201 1.92 3.53 9.58
CA VAL A 201 1.84 4.82 8.85
C VAL A 201 2.21 6.01 9.72
N GLU A 202 1.74 6.05 10.97
CA GLU A 202 2.03 7.14 11.89
C GLU A 202 3.52 7.26 12.25
N SER A 203 4.30 6.19 12.10
CA SER A 203 5.74 6.19 12.37
C SER A 203 6.58 6.87 11.27
N PHE A 204 5.92 7.30 10.18
CA PHE A 204 6.52 7.93 9.01
C PHE A 204 5.91 9.30 8.67
N ILE A 205 5.06 9.89 9.52
CA ILE A 205 4.35 11.16 9.25
C ILE A 205 5.32 12.26 8.80
N ASP A 206 6.42 12.45 9.55
CA ASP A 206 7.41 13.49 9.26
C ASP A 206 8.08 13.28 7.91
N TRP A 207 8.47 12.03 7.63
CA TRP A 207 9.08 11.67 6.36
C TRP A 207 8.12 11.86 5.20
N VAL A 208 6.86 11.41 5.32
CA VAL A 208 5.82 11.58 4.29
C VAL A 208 5.56 13.07 4.02
N GLY A 209 5.53 13.90 5.07
CA GLY A 209 5.38 15.35 4.95
C GLY A 209 6.55 15.99 4.18
N ASN A 210 7.79 15.60 4.50
CA ASN A 210 8.99 16.05 3.79
C ASN A 210 9.03 15.58 2.33
N ALA A 211 8.73 14.31 2.09
CA ALA A 211 8.65 13.70 0.77
C ALA A 211 7.65 14.46 -0.12
N THR A 212 6.45 14.73 0.42
CA THR A 212 5.40 15.46 -0.30
C THR A 212 5.83 16.89 -0.65
N ARG A 213 6.51 17.61 0.27
CA ARG A 213 7.05 18.95 0.00
C ARG A 213 8.12 18.93 -1.11
N SER A 214 9.05 17.99 -1.05
CA SER A 214 10.10 17.82 -2.06
C SER A 214 9.51 17.55 -3.46
N LEU A 215 8.50 16.68 -3.54
CA LEU A 215 7.85 16.35 -4.80
C LEU A 215 6.99 17.50 -5.36
N LYS A 216 6.37 18.34 -4.52
CA LYS A 216 5.71 19.58 -4.96
C LYS A 216 6.71 20.51 -5.65
N GLY A 217 7.87 20.76 -5.02
CA GLY A 217 8.93 21.58 -5.61
C GLY A 217 9.42 21.06 -6.96
N TYR A 218 9.57 19.72 -7.09
CA TYR A 218 9.93 19.10 -8.37
C TYR A 218 8.91 19.38 -9.49
N ARG A 219 7.61 19.34 -9.18
CA ARG A 219 6.56 19.61 -10.17
C ARG A 219 6.54 21.07 -10.60
N ASP A 220 6.74 22.00 -9.66
CA ASP A 220 6.76 23.43 -9.97
C ASP A 220 7.96 23.79 -10.86
N LEU A 221 9.08 23.08 -10.71
CA LEU A 221 10.22 23.16 -11.62
C LEU A 221 9.92 22.57 -13.00
N ALA A 222 9.26 21.41 -13.07
CA ALA A 222 8.94 20.74 -14.35
C ALA A 222 7.87 21.44 -15.20
N ARG A 223 7.23 22.50 -14.68
CA ARG A 223 6.23 23.33 -15.36
C ARG A 223 6.78 24.63 -15.93
N ARG A 224 8.02 24.98 -15.60
CA ARG A 224 8.76 26.11 -16.18
C ARG A 224 9.53 25.65 -17.40
#